data_AF-B4GYC5-F1
#
_entry.id   AF-B4GYC5-F1
#
_cell.length_a   1.000
_cell.length_b   1.000
_cell.length_c   1.000
_cell.angle_alpha   90.00
_cell.angle_beta   90.00
_cell.angle_gamma   90.00
#
_symmetry.space_group_name_H-M   'P 1'
#
loop_
_entity.id
_entity.type
_entity.pdbx_description
1 polymer ?
#
loop_
_entity_poly.entity_id
_entity_poly.type
_entity_poly.pdbx_seq_one_letter_code
_entity_poly.pdbx_strand_id
1 'polypeptide(L)' 'MESFPISIRASEGVFNQQGRQQRHWTTTTTTRQPDHCLLVQDTYHEQIDGGEETEKEEGKVEEVKDVS' A
#
# COMPACT_ATOMS: atom_id res chain seq x y z
N MET A 1 1.73 23.06 -16.99
CA MET A 1 1.84 21.76 -16.31
C MET A 1 0.59 21.63 -15.47
N GLU A 2 -0.31 20.71 -15.81
CA GLU A 2 -1.50 20.46 -14.99
C GLU A 2 -1.05 19.69 -13.74
N SER A 3 -1.51 20.12 -12.56
CA SER A 3 -1.25 19.43 -11.31
C SER A 3 -2.49 18.64 -10.92
N PHE A 4 -2.37 17.32 -10.83
CA PHE A 4 -3.44 16.46 -10.34
C PHE A 4 -3.39 16.36 -8.83
N PRO A 5 -4.54 16.39 -8.12
CA PRO A 5 -4.54 16.20 -6.68
C PRO A 5 -4.08 14.77 -6.35
N ILE A 6 -3.13 14.68 -5.42
CA ILE A 6 -2.59 13.43 -4.89
C ILE A 6 -3.07 13.29 -3.44
N SER A 7 -3.61 12.13 -3.09
CA SER A 7 -3.90 11.74 -1.72
C SER A 7 -3.02 10.56 -1.34
N ILE A 8 -2.38 10.62 -0.17
CA ILE A 8 -1.55 9.53 0.35
C ILE A 8 -2.13 9.13 1.71
N ARG A 9 -2.38 7.83 1.90
CA ARG A 9 -2.81 7.25 3.17
C ARG A 9 -1.82 6.16 3.58
N ALA A 10 -1.20 6.33 4.73
CA ALA A 10 -0.39 5.30 5.38
C ALA A 10 -1.17 4.63 6.51
N SER A 11 -0.99 3.32 6.67
CA SER A 11 -1.50 2.54 7.80
C SER A 11 -0.48 1.50 8.24
N GLU A 12 -0.41 1.27 9.55
CA GLU A 12 0.41 0.24 10.18
C GLU A 12 -0.50 -0.72 10.95
N GLY A 13 -0.14 -1.99 10.99
CA GLY A 13 -0.77 -2.94 11.89
C GLY A 13 0.18 -4.06 12.29
N VAL A 14 -0.18 -4.74 13.37
CA VAL A 14 0.51 -5.94 13.86
C VAL A 14 -0.53 -7.03 13.98
N PHE A 15 -0.28 -8.17 13.35
CA PHE A 15 -1.12 -9.36 13.52
C PHE A 15 -0.28 -10.54 13.95
N ASN A 16 -0.90 -11.43 14.71
CA ASN A 16 -0.30 -12.69 15.13
C ASN A 16 -0.84 -13.80 14.22
N GLN A 17 0.01 -14.34 13.37
CA GLN A 17 -0.32 -15.49 12.55
C GLN A 17 0.49 -16.68 13.05
N GLN A 18 -0.21 -17.71 13.55
CA GLN A 18 0.39 -18.98 13.96
C GLN A 18 1.52 -18.84 14.99
N GLY A 19 1.39 -17.90 15.93
CA GLY A 19 2.39 -17.66 16.99
C GLY A 19 3.58 -16.82 16.55
N ARG A 20 3.58 -16.29 15.32
CA ARG A 20 4.55 -15.30 14.84
C ARG A 20 3.87 -13.94 14.76
N GLN A 21 4.44 -12.94 15.42
CA GLN A 21 4.04 -11.56 15.19
C GLN A 21 4.62 -11.06 13.87
N GLN A 22 3.75 -10.52 13.02
CA GLN A 22 4.12 -9.81 11.81
C GLN A 22 3.60 -8.37 11.90
N ARG A 23 4.47 -7.43 11.59
CA ARG A 23 4.11 -6.04 11.37
C ARG A 23 3.93 -5.80 9.88
N HIS A 24 2.90 -5.05 9.51
CA HIS A 24 2.69 -4.62 8.15
C HIS A 24 2.54 -3.10 8.08
N TRP A 25 3.11 -2.51 7.03
CA TRP A 25 2.87 -1.12 6.68
C TRP A 25 2.33 -1.05 5.27
N THR A 26 1.25 -0.30 5.09
CA THR A 26 0.62 -0.09 3.79
C THR A 26 0.59 1.39 3.48
N THR A 27 1.05 1.78 2.29
CA THR A 27 0.90 3.12 1.75
C THR A 27 0.03 3.06 0.51
N THR A 28 -1.09 3.77 0.51
CA THR A 28 -1.98 3.92 -0.64
C THR A 28 -1.84 5.32 -1.19
N THR A 29 -1.43 5.45 -2.45
CA THR A 29 -1.39 6.70 -3.20
C THR A 29 -2.51 6.71 -4.22
N THR A 30 -3.32 7.76 -4.20
CA THR A 30 -4.41 7.99 -5.14
C THR A 30 -4.14 9.25 -5.93
N THR A 31 -4.05 9.14 -7.26
CA THR A 31 -3.93 10.29 -8.16
C THR A 31 -5.19 10.39 -9.01
N ARG A 32 -5.95 11.49 -8.87
CA ARG A 32 -7.12 11.74 -9.72
C ARG A 32 -6.70 12.45 -11.00
N GLN A 33 -6.81 11.78 -12.12
CA GLN A 33 -6.69 12.35 -13.45
C GLN A 33 -8.09 12.67 -14.01
N PRO A 34 -8.21 13.44 -15.10
CA PRO A 34 -9.51 13.89 -15.61
C PRO A 34 -10.40 12.72 -16.04
N ASP A 35 -9.79 11.66 -16.59
CA ASP A 35 -10.51 10.53 -17.21
C ASP A 35 -10.42 9.22 -16.39
N HIS A 36 -9.58 9.16 -15.36
CA HIS A 36 -9.38 7.96 -14.54
C HIS A 36 -8.71 8.27 -13.20
N CYS A 37 -8.74 7.29 -12.30
CA CYS A 37 -8.06 7.34 -11.01
C CYS A 37 -6.96 6.29 -10.96
N LEU A 38 -5.74 6.70 -10.63
CA LEU A 38 -4.63 5.79 -10.39
C LEU A 38 -4.54 5.49 -8.91
N LEU A 39 -4.63 4.21 -8.57
CA LEU A 39 -4.39 3.69 -7.22
C LEU A 39 -3.08 2.91 -7.21
N VAL A 40 -2.14 3.33 -6.38
CA VAL A 40 -0.90 2.59 -6.12
C VAL A 40 -0.91 2.19 -4.65
N GLN A 41 -0.76 0.90 -4.36
CA GLN A 41 -0.64 0.41 -2.99
C GLN A 41 0.69 -0.31 -2.80
N ASP A 42 1.51 0.19 -1.88
CA ASP A 42 2.74 -0.45 -1.43
C ASP A 42 2.52 -1.12 -0.07
N THR A 43 2.94 -2.37 0.10
CA THR A 43 2.85 -3.09 1.38
C THR A 43 4.21 -3.66 1.78
N TYR A 44 4.57 -3.46 3.05
CA TYR A 44 5.82 -3.92 3.65
C TYR A 44 5.51 -4.85 4.82
N HIS A 45 6.24 -5.94 4.96
CA HIS A 45 6.08 -6.89 6.05
C HIS A 45 7.39 -7.07 6.84
N GLU A 46 7.30 -7.14 8.16
CA GLU A 46 8.42 -7.43 9.07
C GLU A 46 8.02 -8.50 10.09
N GLN A 47 8.84 -9.54 10.25
CA GLN A 47 8.67 -10.57 11.29
C GLN A 47 9.29 -10.09 12.62
N ILE A 48 8.51 -10.06 13.71
CA ILE A 48 8.95 -9.49 14.99
C ILE A 48 9.65 -10.54 15.90
N ASP A 49 9.31 -11.83 15.78
CA ASP A 49 9.66 -12.86 16.79
C ASP A 49 10.77 -13.86 16.40
N GLY A 50 11.56 -13.66 15.33
CA GLY A 50 12.48 -14.73 14.93
C GLY A 50 13.50 -14.52 13.82
N GLY A 51 14.01 -13.30 13.61
CA GLY A 51 15.13 -13.06 12.70
C GLY A 51 14.70 -12.65 11.30
N GLU A 52 14.92 -11.37 11.02
CA GLU A 52 14.91 -10.64 9.75
C GLU A 52 14.75 -11.45 8.45
N GLU A 53 13.58 -11.31 7.83
CA GLU A 53 13.44 -11.11 6.38
C GLU A 53 12.31 -10.09 6.16
N THR A 54 12.68 -8.86 5.74
CA THR A 54 11.72 -7.85 5.29
C THR A 54 11.41 -8.11 3.82
N GLU A 55 10.31 -8.81 3.54
CA GLU A 55 9.83 -8.98 2.18
C GLU A 55 9.04 -7.72 1.78
N LYS A 56 9.60 -6.94 0.85
CA LYS A 56 8.88 -5.84 0.20
C LYS A 56 8.03 -6.44 -0.92
N GLU A 57 6.71 -6.38 -0.80
CA GLU A 57 5.84 -6.61 -1.94
C GLU A 57 5.85 -5.33 -2.79
N GLU A 58 6.34 -5.42 -4.03
CA GLU A 58 6.34 -4.27 -4.93
C GLU A 58 4.90 -3.82 -5.22
N GLY A 59 4.67 -2.51 -5.14
CA GLY A 59 3.33 -1.95 -5.15
C GLY A 59 2.54 -2.32 -6.39
N LYS A 60 1.31 -2.78 -6.17
CA LYS A 60 0.36 -3.06 -7.25
C LYS A 60 -0.24 -1.75 -7.74
N VAL A 61 -0.10 -1.48 -9.04
CA VAL A 61 -0.80 -0.37 -9.70
C VAL A 61 -2.11 -0.90 -10.24
N GLU A 62 -3.23 -0.38 -9.75
CA GLU A 62 -4.55 -0.64 -10.30
C GLU A 62 -5.10 0.64 -10.93
N GLU A 63 -5.37 0.58 -12.23
CA GLU A 63 -6.13 1.61 -12.93
C GLU A 63 -7.61 1.41 -12.61
N VAL A 64 -8.18 2.29 -11.81
CA VAL A 64 -9.61 2.28 -11.52
C VAL A 64 -10.28 3.18 -12.55
N LYS A 65 -10.93 2.55 -13.54
CA LYS A 65 -11.83 3.26 -14.46
C LYS A 65 -13.09 3.63 -13.67
N ASP A 66 -13.38 4.92 -13.63
CA ASP A 66 -14.60 5.43 -13.03
C ASP A 66 -15.80 4.84 -13.81
N VAL A 67 -16.66 4.09 -13.12
CA VAL A 67 -17.93 3.63 -13.69
C VAL A 67 -18.86 4.84 -13.65
N SER A 68 -18.98 5.50 -14.81
CA SER A 68 -19.92 6.59 -15.05
C SER A 68 -21.38 6.16 -14.86
#